data_AF-A0A7V9GF90-F1
#
_entry.id   AF-A0A7V9GF90-F1
#
_cell.length_a   1.000
_cell.length_b   1.000
_cell.length_c   1.000
_cell.angle_alpha   90.00
_cell.angle_beta   90.00
_cell.angle_gamma   90.00
#
_symmetry.space_group_name_H-M   'P 1'
#
loop_
_entity.id
_entity.type
_entity.pdbx_description
1 polymer ?
#
loop_
_entity_poly.entity_id
_entity_poly.type
_entity_poly.pdbx_seq_one_letter_code
_entity_poly.pdbx_strand_id
1 'polypeptide(L)'
;MACHEGTLDAMVTLSFEGETHGELVTKVRRWLASIDGEPVGTLTAVEAVEQGAELTKEALRIIAASAPEPLAQSELFRAMTGAGYKATEATRQALVDGLDSVEELTGGSVVKLAEDAASRAVYRMNTTIARQVLKAMRPR
;
A
#
# COMPACT_ATOMS: atom_id res chain seq x y z
N MET A 1 54.20 15.31 6.71
CA MET A 1 53.73 14.54 5.55
C MET A 1 53.08 13.29 6.12
N ALA A 2 51.75 13.29 6.28
CA ALA A 2 51.00 12.15 6.76
C ALA A 2 49.87 11.91 5.75
N CYS A 3 49.97 10.81 5.03
CA CYS A 3 49.00 10.38 4.03
C CYS A 3 47.69 10.06 4.74
N HIS A 4 46.59 10.72 4.34
CA HIS A 4 45.25 10.28 4.70
C HIS A 4 44.94 9.04 3.86
N GLU A 5 45.04 7.88 4.49
CA GLU A 5 44.59 6.60 3.94
C GLU A 5 43.06 6.66 3.82
N GLY A 6 42.56 6.48 2.59
CA GLY A 6 41.14 6.53 2.29
C GLY A 6 40.40 5.39 2.97
N THR A 7 39.34 5.71 3.70
CA THR A 7 38.39 4.74 4.24
C THR A 7 37.81 3.92 3.09
N LEU A 8 38.29 2.70 2.91
CA LEU A 8 37.62 1.72 2.08
C LEU A 8 36.33 1.36 2.80
N ASP A 9 35.22 1.88 2.28
CA ASP A 9 33.85 1.53 2.67
C ASP A 9 33.72 0.00 2.65
N ALA A 10 33.74 -0.62 3.83
CA ALA A 10 33.77 -2.07 3.96
C ALA A 10 32.40 -2.62 3.58
N MET A 11 32.25 -3.13 2.37
CA MET A 11 31.02 -3.83 1.96
C MET A 11 30.79 -5.05 2.84
N VAL A 12 29.64 -5.05 3.53
CA VAL A 12 29.16 -6.22 4.28
C VAL A 12 28.51 -7.18 3.30
N THR A 13 29.10 -8.35 3.13
CA THR A 13 28.58 -9.41 2.25
C THR A 13 27.89 -10.48 3.09
N LEU A 14 26.66 -10.83 2.71
CA LEU A 14 25.91 -11.97 3.27
C LEU A 14 25.77 -13.05 2.19
N SER A 15 25.93 -14.31 2.57
CA SER A 15 25.81 -15.46 1.66
C SER A 15 24.83 -16.48 2.22
N PHE A 16 24.07 -17.11 1.33
CA PHE A 16 23.10 -18.14 1.66
C PHE A 16 23.47 -19.42 0.93
N GLU A 17 23.53 -20.54 1.66
CA GLU A 17 23.72 -21.87 1.10
C GLU A 17 22.37 -22.59 0.97
N GLY A 18 22.19 -23.40 -0.07
CA GLY A 18 21.01 -24.22 -0.28
C GLY A 18 21.18 -25.18 -1.45
N GLU A 19 20.58 -26.36 -1.36
CA GLU A 19 20.67 -27.41 -2.39
C GLU A 19 19.72 -27.13 -3.56
N THR A 20 18.72 -26.27 -3.33
CA THR A 20 17.74 -25.86 -4.34
C THR A 20 17.49 -24.36 -4.31
N HIS A 21 17.08 -23.80 -5.46
CA HIS A 21 16.70 -22.39 -5.57
C HIS A 21 15.56 -22.00 -4.61
N GLY A 22 14.59 -22.90 -4.39
CA GLY A 22 13.47 -22.65 -3.47
C GLY A 22 13.90 -22.49 -2.01
N GLU A 23 14.92 -23.23 -1.60
CA GLU A 23 15.49 -23.12 -0.26
C GLU A 23 16.20 -21.78 -0.06
N LEU A 24 16.97 -21.33 -1.07
CA LEU A 24 17.63 -20.02 -1.06
C LEU A 24 16.61 -18.89 -0.94
N VAL A 25 15.54 -18.91 -1.74
CA VAL A 25 14.48 -17.88 -1.70
C VAL A 25 13.80 -17.84 -0.33
N THR A 26 13.59 -18.99 0.31
CA THR A 26 12.98 -19.05 1.64
C THR A 26 13.90 -18.45 2.71
N LYS A 27 15.21 -18.74 2.67
CA LYS A 27 16.19 -18.18 3.59
C LYS A 27 16.36 -16.67 3.42
N VAL A 28 16.36 -16.17 2.19
CA VAL A 28 16.40 -14.73 1.87
C VAL A 28 15.14 -14.03 2.38
N ARG A 29 13.95 -14.59 2.11
CA ARG A 29 12.67 -14.01 2.59
C ARG A 29 12.61 -13.93 4.11
N ARG A 30 13.06 -14.97 4.81
CA ARG A 30 13.12 -14.97 6.28
C ARG A 30 14.12 -13.94 6.80
N TRP A 31 15.26 -13.79 6.15
CA TRP A 31 16.26 -12.79 6.55
C TRP A 31 15.75 -11.36 6.35
N LEU A 32 15.10 -11.06 5.22
CA LEU A 32 14.45 -9.76 5.02
C LEU A 32 13.39 -9.49 6.08
N ALA A 33 12.56 -10.49 6.40
CA ALA A 33 11.55 -10.37 7.46
C ALA A 33 12.16 -10.21 8.87
N SER A 34 13.43 -10.58 9.08
CA SER A 34 14.12 -10.39 10.37
C SER A 34 14.69 -8.99 10.55
N ILE A 35 14.87 -8.22 9.47
CA ILE A 35 15.33 -6.81 9.52
C ILE A 35 14.20 -5.89 9.98
N ASP A 36 12.95 -6.23 9.70
CA ASP A 36 11.77 -5.45 10.11
C ASP A 36 11.51 -5.47 11.64
N GLY A 37 12.43 -6.02 12.45
CA GLY A 37 12.26 -6.28 13.88
C GLY A 37 13.01 -5.39 14.88
N GLU A 38 13.81 -4.39 14.48
CA GLU A 38 14.44 -3.44 15.43
C GLU A 38 14.49 -1.99 14.87
N PRO A 39 14.28 -0.94 15.70
CA PRO A 39 13.78 0.35 15.23
C PRO A 39 14.88 1.40 15.06
N VAL A 40 15.07 1.90 13.84
CA VAL A 40 15.70 3.21 13.57
C VAL A 40 14.81 3.96 12.59
N GLY A 41 13.97 4.88 13.11
CA GLY A 41 13.25 5.89 12.32
C GLY A 41 12.16 5.37 11.37
N THR A 42 11.67 4.15 11.57
CA THR A 42 10.62 3.53 10.77
C THR A 42 9.24 3.96 11.28
N LEU A 43 8.45 4.60 10.41
CA LEU A 43 7.03 4.85 10.64
C LEU A 43 6.36 3.56 11.11
N THR A 44 5.54 3.65 12.15
CA THR A 44 4.70 2.52 12.56
C THR A 44 3.80 2.10 11.40
N ALA A 45 3.36 0.84 11.37
CA ALA A 45 2.47 0.36 10.31
C ALA A 45 1.20 1.23 10.19
N VAL A 46 0.70 1.75 11.32
CA VAL A 46 -0.42 2.69 11.37
C VAL A 46 -0.04 4.03 10.73
N GLU A 47 1.07 4.65 11.12
CA GLU A 47 1.52 5.92 10.53
C GLU A 47 1.81 5.78 9.03
N ALA A 48 2.34 4.65 8.58
CA ALA A 48 2.56 4.36 7.16
C ALA A 48 1.23 4.26 6.39
N VAL A 49 0.21 3.63 6.97
CA VAL A 49 -1.14 3.54 6.40
C VAL A 49 -1.80 4.93 6.35
N GLU A 50 -1.65 5.74 7.38
CA GLU A 50 -2.17 7.11 7.41
C GLU A 50 -1.51 8.00 6.35
N GLN A 51 -0.17 7.97 6.27
CA GLN A 51 0.56 8.72 5.25
C GLN A 51 0.22 8.25 3.83
N GLY A 52 0.08 6.94 3.62
CA GLY A 52 -0.31 6.38 2.33
C GLY A 52 -1.73 6.81 1.90
N ALA A 53 -2.66 6.91 2.85
CA ALA A 53 -4.01 7.38 2.59
C ALA A 53 -4.03 8.86 2.20
N GLU A 54 -3.29 9.71 2.90
CA GLU A 54 -3.18 11.14 2.57
C GLU A 54 -2.48 11.36 1.22
N LEU A 55 -1.42 10.62 0.93
CA LEU A 55 -0.75 10.66 -0.38
C LEU A 55 -1.73 10.30 -1.52
N THR A 56 -2.54 9.26 -1.33
CA THR A 56 -3.50 8.81 -2.33
C THR A 56 -4.62 9.83 -2.55
N LYS A 57 -5.14 10.43 -1.47
CA LYS A 57 -6.10 11.54 -1.54
C LYS A 57 -5.50 12.73 -2.28
N GLU A 58 -4.25 13.08 -1.98
CA GLU A 58 -3.56 14.19 -2.63
C GLU A 58 -3.35 13.94 -4.13
N ALA A 59 -2.98 12.71 -4.51
CA ALA A 59 -2.91 12.31 -5.91
C ALA A 59 -4.28 12.46 -6.61
N LEU A 60 -5.37 12.01 -5.98
CA LEU A 60 -6.73 12.20 -6.50
C LEU A 60 -7.09 13.69 -6.64
N ARG A 61 -6.66 14.54 -5.71
CA ARG A 61 -6.82 15.99 -5.78
C ARG A 61 -6.12 16.58 -7.00
N ILE A 62 -4.86 16.21 -7.22
CA ILE A 62 -4.04 16.70 -8.33
C ILE A 62 -4.64 16.25 -9.66
N ILE A 63 -5.06 14.99 -9.76
CA ILE A 63 -5.74 14.46 -10.96
C ILE A 63 -7.04 15.22 -11.22
N ALA A 64 -7.82 15.48 -10.18
CA ALA A 64 -9.08 16.22 -10.33
C ALA A 64 -8.84 17.69 -10.75
N ALA A 65 -7.81 18.33 -10.21
CA ALA A 65 -7.43 19.70 -10.54
C ALA A 65 -6.82 19.83 -11.95
N SER A 66 -6.19 18.76 -12.45
CA SER A 66 -5.57 18.71 -13.78
C SER A 66 -6.55 18.28 -14.89
N ALA A 67 -7.78 17.93 -14.53
CA ALA A 67 -8.78 17.51 -15.51
C ALA A 67 -9.18 18.68 -16.43
N PRO A 68 -9.26 18.46 -17.76
CA PRO A 68 -9.79 19.45 -18.69
C PRO A 68 -11.16 19.96 -18.25
N GLU A 69 -11.44 21.24 -18.49
CA GLU A 69 -12.63 21.93 -17.99
C GLU A 69 -13.97 21.19 -18.24
N PRO A 70 -14.22 20.58 -19.41
CA PRO A 70 -15.44 19.80 -19.65
C PRO A 70 -15.57 18.55 -18.74
N LEU A 71 -14.46 17.97 -18.31
CA LEU A 71 -14.41 16.81 -17.41
C LEU A 71 -14.47 17.23 -15.95
N ALA A 72 -13.77 18.30 -15.56
CA ALA A 72 -13.79 18.83 -14.19
C ALA A 72 -15.19 19.32 -13.75
N GLN A 73 -16.00 19.80 -14.71
CA GLN A 73 -17.38 20.19 -14.48
C GLN A 73 -18.37 19.01 -14.48
N SER A 74 -17.94 17.84 -14.95
CA SER A 74 -18.80 16.65 -15.00
C SER A 74 -19.13 16.15 -13.59
N GLU A 75 -20.43 16.00 -13.31
CA GLU A 75 -20.89 15.41 -12.05
C GLU A 75 -20.38 13.98 -11.87
N LEU A 76 -20.22 13.22 -12.96
CA LEU A 76 -19.67 11.87 -12.93
C LEU A 76 -18.23 11.88 -12.43
N PHE A 77 -17.41 12.80 -12.92
CA PHE A 77 -16.00 12.89 -12.56
C PHE A 77 -15.85 13.31 -11.09
N ARG A 78 -16.60 14.33 -10.65
CA ARG A 78 -16.63 14.73 -9.23
C ARG A 78 -17.10 13.60 -8.31
N ALA A 79 -18.16 12.87 -8.71
CA ALA A 79 -18.65 11.73 -7.96
C ALA A 79 -17.60 10.60 -7.89
N MET A 80 -16.86 10.38 -8.97
CA MET A 80 -15.78 9.39 -9.02
C MET A 80 -14.61 9.77 -8.12
N THR A 81 -14.15 11.02 -8.15
CA THR A 81 -13.12 11.52 -7.23
C THR A 81 -13.58 11.38 -5.79
N GLY A 82 -14.80 11.84 -5.47
CA GLY A 82 -15.35 11.72 -4.11
C GLY A 82 -15.52 10.26 -3.65
N ALA A 83 -15.86 9.35 -4.55
CA ALA A 83 -15.89 7.92 -4.26
C ALA A 83 -14.49 7.36 -4.00
N GLY A 84 -13.48 7.80 -4.75
CA GLY A 84 -12.07 7.46 -4.52
C GLY A 84 -11.61 7.86 -3.12
N TYR A 85 -11.87 9.10 -2.70
CA TYR A 85 -11.57 9.56 -1.34
C TYR A 85 -12.21 8.70 -0.26
N LYS A 86 -13.51 8.40 -0.41
CA LYS A 86 -14.26 7.55 0.54
C LYS A 86 -13.72 6.12 0.58
N ALA A 87 -13.35 5.57 -0.57
CA ALA A 87 -12.78 4.24 -0.66
C ALA A 87 -11.41 4.18 0.04
N THR A 88 -10.52 5.14 -0.24
CA THR A 88 -9.23 5.26 0.43
C THR A 88 -9.38 5.40 1.94
N GLU A 89 -10.34 6.21 2.41
CA GLU A 89 -10.59 6.38 3.84
C GLU A 89 -11.12 5.10 4.50
N ALA A 90 -12.05 4.40 3.85
CA ALA A 90 -12.56 3.13 4.34
C ALA A 90 -11.46 2.05 4.39
N THR A 91 -10.56 2.04 3.41
CA THR A 91 -9.38 1.14 3.40
C THR A 91 -8.39 1.51 4.50
N ARG A 92 -8.10 2.79 4.70
CA ARG A 92 -7.26 3.29 5.82
C ARG A 92 -7.82 2.78 7.14
N GLN A 93 -9.10 3.07 7.41
CA GLN A 93 -9.74 2.69 8.67
C GLN A 93 -9.73 1.18 8.87
N ALA A 94 -10.08 0.38 7.86
CA ALA A 94 -10.06 -1.08 7.97
C ALA A 94 -8.66 -1.65 8.23
N LEU A 95 -7.62 -1.02 7.68
CA LEU A 95 -6.23 -1.42 7.93
C LEU A 95 -5.79 -1.01 9.34
N VAL A 96 -6.11 0.21 9.80
CA VAL A 96 -5.80 0.66 11.16
C VAL A 96 -6.52 -0.20 12.20
N ASP A 97 -7.83 -0.40 12.07
CA ASP A 97 -8.62 -1.27 12.95
C ASP A 97 -8.08 -2.71 12.97
N GLY A 98 -7.61 -3.18 11.80
CA GLY A 98 -6.98 -4.49 11.65
C GLY A 98 -5.61 -4.58 12.31
N LEU A 99 -4.81 -3.51 12.29
CA LEU A 99 -3.53 -3.44 12.97
C LEU A 99 -3.71 -3.40 14.49
N ASP A 100 -4.66 -2.58 14.99
CA ASP A 100 -5.00 -2.52 16.42
C ASP A 100 -5.50 -3.89 16.92
N SER A 101 -6.37 -4.56 16.15
CA SER A 101 -6.87 -5.91 16.48
C SER A 101 -5.77 -6.99 16.44
N VAL A 102 -4.71 -6.79 15.65
CA VAL A 102 -3.58 -7.72 15.53
C VAL A 102 -2.52 -7.46 16.60
N GLU A 103 -2.34 -6.21 17.04
CA GLU A 103 -1.49 -5.88 18.19
C GLU A 103 -2.04 -6.53 19.47
N GLU A 104 -3.38 -6.68 19.57
CA GLU A 104 -4.05 -7.42 20.65
C GLU A 104 -3.91 -8.96 20.52
N LEU A 105 -3.50 -9.49 19.36
CA LEU A 105 -3.47 -10.94 19.05
C LEU A 105 -2.10 -11.51 18.61
N THR A 106 -1.06 -10.66 18.51
CA THR A 106 0.34 -10.92 18.11
C THR A 106 0.62 -12.25 17.38
N GLY A 107 0.85 -12.20 16.06
CA GLY A 107 1.64 -13.23 15.36
C GLY A 107 1.18 -13.64 13.96
N GLY A 108 1.49 -12.85 12.92
CA GLY A 108 1.69 -13.38 11.56
C GLY A 108 0.53 -13.30 10.55
N SER A 109 -0.63 -12.75 10.89
CA SER A 109 -1.82 -12.77 10.01
C SER A 109 -2.04 -11.52 9.15
N VAL A 110 -1.19 -10.49 9.27
CA VAL A 110 -1.40 -9.15 8.65
C VAL A 110 -1.42 -9.23 7.12
N VAL A 111 -0.50 -9.99 6.52
CA VAL A 111 -0.36 -10.05 5.05
C VAL A 111 -1.60 -10.68 4.40
N LYS A 112 -2.09 -11.80 4.96
CA LYS A 112 -3.31 -12.46 4.44
C LYS A 112 -4.56 -11.63 4.66
N LEU A 113 -4.67 -10.94 5.80
CA LEU A 113 -5.84 -10.12 6.08
C LEU A 113 -5.88 -8.87 5.18
N ALA A 114 -4.72 -8.23 4.96
CA ALA A 114 -4.59 -7.12 4.04
C ALA A 114 -4.85 -7.55 2.58
N GLU A 115 -4.32 -8.71 2.17
CA GLU A 115 -4.57 -9.28 0.84
C GLU A 115 -6.06 -9.60 0.62
N ASP A 116 -6.72 -10.21 1.60
CA ASP A 116 -8.16 -10.49 1.58
C ASP A 116 -8.99 -9.21 1.56
N ALA A 117 -8.64 -8.22 2.38
CA ALA A 117 -9.34 -6.95 2.45
C ALA A 117 -9.20 -6.16 1.14
N ALA A 118 -7.99 -6.12 0.57
CA ALA A 118 -7.72 -5.51 -0.72
C ALA A 118 -8.48 -6.23 -1.85
N SER A 119 -8.45 -7.56 -1.88
CA SER A 119 -9.16 -8.36 -2.89
C SER A 119 -10.68 -8.14 -2.83
N ARG A 120 -11.25 -8.09 -1.62
CA ARG A 120 -12.68 -7.76 -1.42
C ARG A 120 -13.00 -6.31 -1.81
N ALA A 121 -12.13 -5.35 -1.51
CA ALA A 121 -12.31 -3.95 -1.87
C ALA A 121 -12.32 -3.77 -3.39
N VAL A 122 -11.35 -4.36 -4.10
CA VAL A 122 -11.27 -4.35 -5.57
C VAL A 122 -12.51 -5.00 -6.18
N TYR A 123 -12.95 -6.15 -5.67
CA TYR A 123 -14.16 -6.82 -6.15
C TYR A 123 -15.44 -5.98 -5.97
N ARG A 124 -15.60 -5.32 -4.81
CA ARG A 124 -16.72 -4.39 -4.55
C ARG A 124 -16.66 -3.15 -5.44
N MET A 125 -15.48 -2.63 -5.72
CA MET A 125 -15.29 -1.54 -6.67
C MET A 125 -15.68 -1.95 -8.08
N ASN A 126 -15.22 -3.11 -8.56
CA ASN A 126 -15.56 -3.63 -9.90
C ASN A 126 -17.07 -3.80 -10.09
N THR A 127 -17.75 -4.35 -9.09
CA THR A 127 -19.21 -4.49 -9.12
C THR A 127 -19.94 -3.15 -9.07
N THR A 128 -19.42 -2.17 -8.34
CA THR A 128 -19.99 -0.81 -8.27
C THR A 128 -19.81 -0.06 -9.59
N ILE A 129 -18.62 -0.11 -10.18
CA ILE A 129 -18.31 0.47 -11.48
C ILE A 129 -19.16 -0.19 -12.57
N ALA A 130 -19.24 -1.53 -12.58
CA ALA A 130 -20.07 -2.27 -13.53
C ALA A 130 -21.55 -1.84 -13.46
N ARG A 131 -22.11 -1.65 -12.25
CA ARG A 131 -23.49 -1.15 -12.10
C ARG A 131 -23.66 0.27 -12.62
N GLN A 132 -22.69 1.15 -12.41
CA GLN A 132 -22.75 2.53 -12.92
C GLN A 132 -22.67 2.58 -14.45
N VAL A 133 -21.79 1.77 -15.06
CA VAL A 133 -21.68 1.62 -16.52
C VAL A 133 -22.98 1.06 -17.11
N LEU A 134 -23.55 0.01 -16.52
CA LEU A 134 -24.82 -0.56 -16.97
C LEU A 134 -25.99 0.44 -16.83
N LYS A 135 -25.99 1.26 -15.78
CA LYS A 135 -27.00 2.32 -15.61
C LYS A 135 -26.86 3.42 -16.67
N ALA A 136 -25.64 3.74 -17.09
CA ALA A 136 -25.38 4.72 -18.14
C ALA A 136 -25.73 4.22 -19.55
N MET A 137 -25.64 2.91 -19.80
CA MET A 137 -25.96 2.29 -21.09
C MET A 137 -27.44 1.91 -21.26
N ARG A 138 -28.26 2.04 -20.21
CA ARG A 138 -29.69 1.72 -20.30
C ARG A 138 -30.36 2.79 -21.19
N PRO A 139 -30.90 2.42 -22.38
CA PRO A 139 -31.61 3.38 -23.20
C PRO A 139 -32.87 3.83 -22.45
N ARG A 140 -33.19 5.12 -22.54
CA ARG A 140 -34.41 5.70 -22.00
C ARG A 140 -35.64 5.14 -22.72
#